data_AF-A0A1S8AAH3-F1
#
_entry.id   AF-A0A1S8AAH3-F1
#
_cell.length_a   1.000
_cell.length_b   1.000
_cell.length_c   1.000
_cell.angle_alpha   90.00
_cell.angle_beta   90.00
_cell.angle_gamma   90.00
#
_symmetry.space_group_name_H-M   'P 1'
#
loop_
_entity.id
_entity.type
_entity.pdbx_description
1 polymer ?
#
loop_
_entity_poly.entity_id
_entity_poly.type
_entity_poly.pdbx_seq_one_letter_code
_entity_poly.pdbx_strand_id
1 'polypeptide(L)'
;MAGRHSSPFSRSLHFREHTVPLPHPSHSVEMGMRASSVSAAQYSHNAQRRQRHNNYLAIIESPLARLTDEALEIDVRRFQSDLLPCVAVEMLSRAVQVAKYIRVYDEVARSNNPGAGEYLPVQLTREEKSSLKKERDSLPSQPTMYVVILTVSLAAFLQGFVQSSINGASLFSEEFGLDVMRSTSDRWKLGAVNASPFLFAALVGCWVALPINERFGRRGAMAIAASLILASSLGSAFCKDWKQLFGARVFNGIGMGIKAVSTPILASETAVGYWRGTSILAWQLWVAFGIAVGFGFNLIFYTAPETRTVLMLILGSPFVPSILLLVSLYFCPESPRYYLRRQSAHFNPEKAYYILLKLRGSELLALRDVYLIYKSTEREETSEKPDEEIQGYSPSRGFVSHLRAYVTQYKELFTKRRLRNAVMSSSIVALAQQLCGSKFAEVTEVVAFLVIRRYSNNLAVNVLAFYSGKVKHNCGPARPSSYRIGPQEVYLLKASGLM
;
A
#
# COMPACT_ATOMS: atom_id res chain seq x y z
N MET A 1 -8.26 -47.40 -67.54
CA MET A 1 -9.61 -47.01 -68.00
C MET A 1 -9.71 -45.51 -67.84
N ALA A 2 -9.40 -44.74 -68.90
CA ALA A 2 -10.37 -43.98 -69.71
C ALA A 2 -11.17 -42.97 -68.84
N GLY A 3 -11.15 -41.65 -69.01
CA GLY A 3 -10.72 -40.76 -70.10
C GLY A 3 -11.74 -39.62 -70.24
N ARG A 4 -11.27 -38.45 -70.72
CA ARG A 4 -12.00 -37.27 -71.28
C ARG A 4 -12.43 -36.18 -70.28
N HIS A 5 -11.88 -34.95 -70.30
CA HIS A 5 -11.97 -33.84 -71.29
C HIS A 5 -13.39 -33.36 -71.61
N SER A 6 -13.73 -32.12 -71.21
CA SER A 6 -14.17 -31.01 -72.09
C SER A 6 -14.73 -29.81 -71.30
N SER A 7 -14.11 -28.64 -71.44
CA SER A 7 -14.77 -27.32 -71.40
C SER A 7 -15.46 -27.05 -72.76
N PRO A 8 -16.00 -25.86 -73.12
CA PRO A 8 -16.50 -24.67 -72.38
C PRO A 8 -17.94 -24.28 -72.82
N PHE A 9 -18.62 -23.31 -72.17
CA PHE A 9 -19.67 -22.52 -72.86
C PHE A 9 -19.87 -21.12 -72.23
N SER A 10 -19.93 -20.14 -73.12
CA SER A 10 -20.05 -18.69 -72.91
C SER A 10 -21.50 -18.23 -73.07
N ARG A 11 -21.89 -17.18 -72.32
CA ARG A 11 -22.91 -16.12 -72.57
C ARG A 11 -23.21 -15.45 -71.22
N SER A 12 -23.44 -14.16 -71.03
CA SER A 12 -23.51 -12.94 -71.86
C SER A 12 -23.73 -11.77 -70.88
N LEU A 13 -23.25 -10.57 -71.23
CA LEU A 13 -23.42 -9.34 -70.46
C LEU A 13 -24.90 -8.97 -70.22
N HIS A 14 -25.19 -8.45 -69.03
CA HIS A 14 -26.14 -7.35 -68.86
C HIS A 14 -25.59 -6.32 -67.86
N PHE A 15 -25.24 -5.15 -68.40
CA PHE A 15 -24.98 -3.92 -67.67
C PHE A 15 -26.26 -3.45 -66.97
N ARG A 16 -26.18 -3.13 -65.68
CA ARG A 16 -27.14 -2.25 -65.01
C ARG A 16 -26.35 -1.28 -64.13
N GLU A 17 -26.19 -0.06 -64.63
CA GLU A 17 -25.61 1.07 -63.91
C GLU A 17 -26.45 1.37 -62.68
N HIS A 18 -25.84 1.27 -61.50
CA HIS A 18 -26.32 1.96 -60.30
C HIS A 18 -25.27 3.00 -59.93
N THR A 19 -25.59 4.25 -60.22
CA THR A 19 -24.90 5.46 -59.79
C THR A 19 -24.90 5.55 -58.27
N VAL A 20 -23.77 5.21 -57.65
CA VAL A 20 -23.49 5.52 -56.24
C VAL A 20 -22.92 6.95 -56.20
N PRO A 21 -23.50 7.89 -55.43
CA PRO A 21 -22.96 9.23 -55.34
C PRO A 21 -21.61 9.20 -54.61
N LEU A 22 -20.60 9.83 -55.21
CA LEU A 22 -19.28 10.05 -54.63
C LEU A 22 -19.40 10.80 -53.29
N PRO A 23 -18.81 10.32 -52.18
CA PRO A 23 -18.78 11.08 -50.95
C PRO A 23 -17.81 12.26 -51.08
N HIS A 24 -18.22 13.43 -50.59
CA HIS A 24 -17.42 14.65 -50.58
C HIS A 24 -16.03 14.44 -49.95
N PRO A 25 -14.96 15.11 -50.45
CA PRO A 25 -13.57 14.74 -50.16
C PRO A 25 -13.06 15.08 -48.74
N SER A 26 -13.87 15.73 -47.90
CA SER A 26 -13.42 16.26 -46.61
C SER A 26 -13.61 15.30 -45.42
N HIS A 27 -14.56 14.36 -45.48
CA HIS A 27 -14.84 13.44 -44.35
C HIS A 27 -14.10 12.10 -44.41
N SER A 28 -13.68 11.67 -45.60
CA SER A 28 -12.93 10.41 -45.82
C SER A 28 -11.45 10.52 -45.42
N VAL A 29 -10.88 11.73 -45.45
CA VAL A 29 -9.49 12.00 -45.04
C VAL A 29 -9.34 11.98 -43.52
N GLU A 30 -10.30 12.53 -42.76
CA GLU A 30 -10.30 12.47 -41.29
C GLU A 30 -10.51 11.04 -40.75
N MET A 31 -11.40 10.27 -41.37
CA MET A 31 -11.60 8.85 -41.01
C MET A 31 -10.39 8.00 -41.41
N GLY A 32 -9.75 8.28 -42.55
CA GLY A 32 -8.50 7.64 -42.97
C GLY A 32 -7.32 7.96 -42.06
N MET A 33 -7.18 9.20 -41.59
CA MET A 33 -6.16 9.62 -40.61
C MET A 33 -6.40 9.04 -39.20
N ARG A 34 -7.65 8.93 -38.75
CA ARG A 34 -8.00 8.24 -37.49
C ARG A 34 -7.79 6.72 -37.58
N ALA A 35 -8.12 6.08 -38.69
CA ALA A 35 -7.90 4.65 -38.87
C ALA A 35 -6.40 4.28 -39.02
N SER A 36 -5.62 5.11 -39.72
CA SER A 36 -4.18 4.93 -39.87
C SER A 36 -3.39 5.24 -38.58
N SER A 37 -3.81 6.23 -37.79
CA SER A 37 -3.22 6.49 -36.47
C SER A 37 -3.53 5.41 -35.43
N VAL A 38 -4.73 4.81 -35.47
CA VAL A 38 -5.08 3.63 -34.66
C VAL A 38 -4.25 2.42 -35.09
N SER A 39 -4.09 2.19 -36.40
CA SER A 39 -3.27 1.10 -36.97
C SER A 39 -1.79 1.22 -36.63
N ALA A 40 -1.20 2.42 -36.72
CA ALA A 40 0.20 2.67 -36.37
C ALA A 40 0.46 2.51 -34.86
N ALA A 41 -0.47 2.95 -34.02
CA ALA A 41 -0.42 2.69 -32.58
C ALA A 41 -0.50 1.18 -32.28
N GLN A 42 -1.39 0.46 -32.96
CA GLN A 42 -1.50 -1.00 -32.85
C GLN A 42 -0.21 -1.72 -33.29
N TYR A 43 0.44 -1.25 -34.36
CA TYR A 43 1.68 -1.83 -34.90
C TYR A 43 2.89 -1.61 -33.99
N SER A 44 3.09 -0.37 -33.51
CA SER A 44 4.13 -0.03 -32.52
C SER A 44 3.92 -0.84 -31.22
N HIS A 45 2.67 -0.99 -30.81
CA HIS A 45 2.28 -1.76 -29.64
C HIS A 45 2.49 -3.27 -29.81
N ASN A 46 2.23 -3.83 -31.00
CA ASN A 46 2.49 -5.24 -31.32
C ASN A 46 3.99 -5.55 -31.43
N ALA A 47 4.79 -4.61 -31.93
CA ALA A 47 6.25 -4.69 -31.92
C ALA A 47 6.80 -4.68 -30.48
N GLN A 48 6.26 -3.82 -29.61
CA GLN A 48 6.55 -3.82 -28.18
C GLN A 48 6.15 -5.15 -27.50
N ARG A 49 5.02 -5.75 -27.90
CA ARG A 49 4.53 -7.03 -27.37
C ARG A 49 5.46 -8.19 -27.73
N ARG A 50 5.96 -8.25 -28.98
CA ARG A 50 6.94 -9.26 -29.43
C ARG A 50 8.28 -9.14 -28.70
N GLN A 51 8.75 -7.93 -28.42
CA GLN A 51 10.01 -7.73 -27.69
C GLN A 51 9.92 -8.06 -26.18
N ARG A 52 8.72 -8.11 -25.57
CA ARG A 52 8.54 -8.49 -24.14
C ARG A 52 8.94 -9.94 -23.86
N HIS A 53 8.87 -10.83 -24.85
CA HIS A 53 9.22 -12.24 -24.68
C HIS A 53 10.72 -12.47 -24.42
N ASN A 54 11.58 -11.51 -24.77
CA ASN A 54 13.05 -11.63 -24.67
C ASN A 54 13.67 -11.08 -23.37
N ASN A 55 12.89 -10.69 -22.35
CA ASN A 55 13.46 -10.21 -21.08
C ASN A 55 13.88 -11.39 -20.16
N TYR A 56 14.91 -12.14 -20.57
CA TYR A 56 15.44 -13.30 -19.84
C TYR A 56 16.17 -12.95 -18.54
N LEU A 57 16.60 -11.69 -18.37
CA LEU A 57 17.45 -11.24 -17.24
C LEU A 57 16.68 -10.67 -16.04
N ALA A 58 15.35 -10.62 -16.10
CA ALA A 58 14.50 -10.11 -15.01
C ALA A 58 14.85 -8.69 -14.51
N ILE A 59 15.49 -7.86 -15.35
CA ILE A 59 15.78 -6.46 -15.05
C ILE A 59 14.47 -5.67 -15.15
N ILE A 60 14.15 -4.88 -14.10
CA ILE A 60 13.02 -3.95 -14.10
C ILE A 60 13.38 -2.78 -15.01
N GLU A 61 13.10 -2.92 -16.30
CA GLU A 61 13.30 -1.84 -17.27
C GLU A 61 12.26 -0.72 -17.06
N SER A 62 12.71 0.53 -17.19
CA SER A 62 11.83 1.71 -17.16
C SER A 62 10.69 1.56 -18.18
N PRO A 63 9.49 2.10 -17.89
CA PRO A 63 8.40 2.16 -18.86
C PRO A 63 8.76 2.81 -20.21
N LEU A 64 9.88 3.52 -20.27
CA LEU A 64 10.34 4.25 -21.43
C LEU A 64 11.58 3.66 -22.10
N ALA A 65 12.18 2.60 -21.51
CA ALA A 65 13.48 2.07 -21.92
C ALA A 65 13.53 1.55 -23.37
N ARG A 66 12.39 1.24 -23.99
CA ARG A 66 12.28 0.64 -25.33
C ARG A 66 11.67 1.56 -26.39
N LEU A 67 11.39 2.82 -26.05
CA LEU A 67 10.87 3.82 -26.98
C LEU A 67 12.04 4.57 -27.65
N THR A 68 12.04 4.62 -28.97
CA THR A 68 12.92 5.54 -29.72
C THR A 68 12.53 6.98 -29.41
N ASP A 69 13.45 7.93 -29.58
CA ASP A 69 13.18 9.34 -29.26
C ASP A 69 12.05 9.91 -30.14
N GLU A 70 11.98 9.53 -31.42
CA GLU A 70 10.88 9.90 -32.32
C GLU A 70 9.53 9.33 -31.88
N ALA A 71 9.49 8.04 -31.52
CA ALA A 71 8.26 7.41 -31.05
C ALA A 71 7.81 7.98 -29.70
N LEU A 72 8.76 8.39 -28.85
CA LEU A 72 8.48 9.06 -27.59
C LEU A 72 7.85 10.43 -27.83
N GLU A 73 8.36 11.23 -28.76
CA GLU A 73 7.83 12.56 -29.04
C GLU A 73 6.40 12.51 -29.60
N ILE A 74 6.12 11.59 -30.52
CA ILE A 74 4.76 11.38 -31.05
C ILE A 74 3.80 11.00 -29.92
N ASP A 75 4.23 10.09 -29.05
CA ASP A 75 3.40 9.64 -27.93
C ASP A 75 3.19 10.73 -26.87
N VAL A 76 4.20 11.56 -26.61
CA VAL A 76 4.09 12.74 -25.73
C VAL A 76 3.10 13.76 -26.29
N ARG A 77 3.16 14.06 -27.59
CA ARG A 77 2.20 14.98 -28.24
C ARG A 77 0.77 14.47 -28.09
N ARG A 78 0.57 13.16 -28.30
CA ARG A 78 -0.74 12.52 -28.09
C ARG A 78 -1.19 12.56 -26.63
N PHE A 79 -0.29 12.29 -25.70
CA PHE A 79 -0.59 12.36 -24.27
C PHE A 79 -0.99 13.79 -23.86
N GLN A 80 -0.28 14.80 -24.36
CA GLN A 80 -0.62 16.21 -24.12
C GLN A 80 -2.00 16.57 -24.70
N SER A 81 -2.25 16.24 -25.96
CA SER A 81 -3.51 16.59 -26.64
C SER A 81 -4.73 15.93 -26.01
N ASP A 82 -4.58 14.67 -25.60
CA ASP A 82 -5.70 13.86 -25.14
C ASP A 82 -5.97 14.02 -23.64
N LEU A 83 -4.94 14.35 -22.83
CA LEU A 83 -5.00 14.22 -21.37
C LEU A 83 -4.54 15.44 -20.57
N LEU A 84 -3.65 16.28 -21.10
CA LEU A 84 -3.15 17.46 -20.39
C LEU A 84 -3.06 18.67 -21.33
N PRO A 85 -4.18 19.16 -21.89
CA PRO A 85 -4.18 20.29 -22.80
C PRO A 85 -3.72 21.59 -22.10
N CYS A 86 -3.83 21.65 -20.77
CA CYS A 86 -3.41 22.78 -19.94
C CYS A 86 -1.89 22.97 -19.82
N VAL A 87 -1.07 21.99 -20.24
CA VAL A 87 0.39 22.04 -20.16
C VAL A 87 1.00 22.21 -21.54
N ALA A 88 2.02 23.06 -21.67
CA ALA A 88 2.76 23.22 -22.92
C ALA A 88 3.48 21.91 -23.31
N VAL A 89 3.34 21.51 -24.58
CA VAL A 89 3.96 20.29 -25.14
C VAL A 89 5.47 20.27 -24.91
N GLU A 90 6.13 21.43 -25.02
CA GLU A 90 7.58 21.56 -24.82
C GLU A 90 8.00 21.22 -23.40
N MET A 91 7.26 21.69 -22.39
CA MET A 91 7.54 21.41 -20.98
C MET A 91 7.37 19.93 -20.66
N LEU A 92 6.32 19.31 -21.21
CA LEU A 92 6.09 17.89 -21.05
C LEU A 92 7.14 17.04 -21.77
N SER A 93 7.52 17.40 -23.00
CA SER A 93 8.59 16.74 -23.75
C SER A 93 9.92 16.78 -22.99
N ARG A 94 10.28 17.94 -22.44
CA ARG A 94 11.45 18.09 -21.57
C ARG A 94 11.40 17.16 -20.36
N ALA A 95 10.28 17.14 -19.64
CA ALA A 95 10.11 16.28 -18.47
C ALA A 95 10.20 14.78 -18.79
N VAL A 96 9.67 14.37 -19.95
CA VAL A 96 9.68 12.98 -20.41
C VAL A 96 11.07 12.53 -20.84
N GLN A 97 11.84 13.39 -21.50
CA GLN A 97 13.24 13.11 -21.83
C GLN A 97 14.09 12.94 -20.57
N VAL A 98 13.85 13.77 -19.55
CA VAL A 98 14.45 13.60 -18.21
C VAL A 98 14.03 12.26 -17.59
N ALA A 99 12.76 11.85 -17.74
CA ALA A 99 12.25 10.56 -17.27
C ALA A 99 12.95 9.37 -17.92
N LYS A 100 13.22 9.44 -19.23
CA LYS A 100 13.86 8.38 -20.01
C LYS A 100 15.29 8.13 -19.56
N TYR A 101 16.05 9.19 -19.29
CA TYR A 101 17.46 9.13 -18.91
C TYR A 101 17.69 9.52 -17.44
N ILE A 102 16.78 9.14 -16.54
CA ILE A 102 16.76 9.62 -15.15
C ILE A 102 18.08 9.46 -14.37
N ARG A 103 18.83 8.38 -14.63
CA ARG A 103 20.13 8.14 -13.97
C ARG A 103 21.18 9.16 -14.39
N VAL A 104 21.25 9.47 -15.69
CA VAL A 104 22.22 10.41 -16.25
C VAL A 104 21.89 11.83 -15.79
N TYR A 105 20.62 12.19 -15.76
CA TYR A 105 20.18 13.49 -15.25
C TYR A 105 20.42 13.66 -13.75
N ASP A 106 20.29 12.59 -12.94
CA ASP A 106 20.65 12.62 -11.52
C ASP A 106 22.16 12.82 -11.31
N GLU A 107 23.00 12.14 -12.08
CA GLU A 107 24.46 12.34 -12.07
C GLU A 107 24.85 13.77 -12.46
N VAL A 108 24.25 14.31 -13.52
CA VAL A 108 24.47 15.68 -13.97
C VAL A 108 24.00 16.71 -12.95
N ALA A 109 22.86 16.48 -12.28
CA ALA A 109 22.36 17.37 -11.24
C ALA A 109 23.26 17.41 -10.00
N ARG A 110 24.02 16.33 -9.74
CA ARG A 110 24.96 16.20 -8.61
C ARG A 110 26.37 16.63 -8.93
N SER A 111 26.73 16.70 -10.21
CA SER A 111 28.07 17.10 -10.63
C SER A 111 28.31 18.59 -10.41
N ASN A 112 29.49 18.92 -9.88
CA ASN A 112 29.93 20.31 -9.74
C ASN A 112 30.50 20.88 -11.06
N ASN A 113 30.64 20.06 -12.11
CA ASN A 113 31.20 20.49 -13.39
C ASN A 113 30.17 21.32 -14.19
N PRO A 114 30.50 22.56 -14.61
CA PRO A 114 29.59 23.41 -15.36
C PRO A 114 29.16 22.82 -16.71
N GLY A 115 30.05 22.08 -17.38
CA GLY A 115 29.77 21.39 -18.66
C GLY A 115 29.14 20.00 -18.51
N ALA A 116 28.83 19.54 -17.29
CA ALA A 116 28.13 18.28 -17.11
C ALA A 116 26.71 18.38 -17.71
N GLY A 117 26.43 17.52 -18.68
CA GLY A 117 25.13 17.45 -19.37
C GLY A 117 24.99 18.34 -20.60
N GLU A 118 26.07 18.95 -21.10
CA GLU A 118 26.02 19.75 -22.34
C GLU A 118 25.64 18.91 -23.57
N TYR A 119 25.99 17.61 -23.54
CA TYR A 119 25.62 16.62 -24.56
C TYR A 119 24.19 16.07 -24.41
N LEU A 120 23.44 16.49 -23.38
CA LEU A 120 22.08 16.00 -23.15
C LEU A 120 21.05 16.80 -23.94
N PRO A 121 19.95 16.16 -24.39
CA PRO A 121 18.94 16.81 -25.23
C PRO A 121 18.17 17.91 -24.48
N VAL A 122 18.00 17.76 -23.16
CA VAL A 122 17.44 18.80 -22.28
C VAL A 122 18.53 19.38 -21.39
N GLN A 123 18.69 20.70 -21.43
CA GLN A 123 19.50 21.42 -20.44
C GLN A 123 18.67 21.78 -19.21
N LEU A 124 19.09 21.26 -18.05
CA LEU A 124 18.47 21.55 -16.77
C LEU A 124 18.87 22.94 -16.25
N THR A 125 17.87 23.72 -15.85
CA THR A 125 18.07 24.97 -15.11
C THR A 125 18.66 24.71 -13.72
N ARG A 126 19.24 25.74 -13.09
CA ARG A 126 19.80 25.63 -11.73
C ARG A 126 18.75 25.19 -10.70
N GLU A 127 17.52 25.66 -10.87
CA GLU A 127 16.39 25.29 -10.01
C GLU A 127 16.01 23.82 -10.20
N GLU A 128 15.91 23.33 -11.44
CA GLU A 128 15.62 21.91 -11.73
C GLU A 128 16.71 20.98 -11.22
N LYS A 129 18.00 21.34 -11.36
CA LYS A 129 19.12 20.59 -10.77
C LYS A 129 18.99 20.52 -9.24
N SER A 130 18.64 21.65 -8.60
CA SER A 130 18.41 21.71 -7.16
C SER A 130 17.22 20.84 -6.74
N SER A 131 16.12 20.85 -7.50
CA SER A 131 14.94 20.02 -7.24
C SER A 131 15.23 18.52 -7.36
N LEU A 132 15.99 18.10 -8.38
CA LEU A 132 16.43 16.71 -8.55
C LEU A 132 17.33 16.25 -7.39
N LYS A 133 18.26 17.11 -6.97
CA LYS A 133 19.13 16.82 -5.82
C LYS A 133 18.32 16.69 -4.53
N LYS A 134 17.40 17.63 -4.28
CA LYS A 134 16.51 17.64 -3.10
C LYS A 134 15.60 16.42 -3.04
N GLU A 135 15.10 15.93 -4.18
CA GLU A 135 14.23 14.75 -4.25
C GLU A 135 14.85 13.51 -3.57
N ARG A 136 16.17 13.34 -3.71
CA ARG A 136 16.90 12.17 -3.18
C ARG A 136 17.65 12.45 -1.88
N ASP A 137 18.24 13.63 -1.72
CA ASP A 137 19.14 13.92 -0.60
C ASP A 137 18.43 14.54 0.62
N SER A 138 17.25 15.15 0.43
CA SER A 138 16.53 15.83 1.51
C SER A 138 15.22 15.14 1.88
N LEU A 139 14.90 15.18 3.18
CA LEU A 139 13.54 14.86 3.65
C LEU A 139 12.53 15.77 2.93
N PRO A 140 11.34 15.27 2.62
CA PRO A 140 10.39 15.99 1.81
C PRO A 140 10.03 17.33 2.46
N SER A 141 10.37 18.42 1.78
CA SER A 141 10.12 19.77 2.29
C SER A 141 8.65 20.21 2.12
N GLN A 142 7.86 19.50 1.31
CA GLN A 142 6.50 19.91 0.95
C GLN A 142 5.49 19.58 2.06
N PRO A 143 4.62 20.53 2.45
CA PRO A 143 3.65 20.34 3.53
C PRO A 143 2.69 19.18 3.26
N THR A 144 2.28 19.00 2.00
CA THR A 144 1.40 17.91 1.58
C THR A 144 2.01 16.53 1.82
N MET A 145 3.33 16.40 1.66
CA MET A 145 4.02 15.12 1.89
C MET A 145 4.11 14.78 3.37
N TYR A 146 4.28 15.78 4.25
CA TYR A 146 4.19 15.59 5.70
C TYR A 146 2.81 15.11 6.13
N VAL A 147 1.73 15.64 5.53
CA VAL A 147 0.37 15.16 5.81
C VAL A 147 0.24 13.67 5.45
N VAL A 148 0.71 13.25 4.26
CA VAL A 148 0.67 11.84 3.85
C VAL A 148 1.47 10.95 4.81
N ILE A 149 2.69 11.36 5.17
CA ILE A 149 3.54 10.62 6.11
C ILE A 149 2.85 10.50 7.47
N LEU A 150 2.27 11.59 7.98
CA LEU A 150 1.53 11.59 9.24
C LEU A 150 0.31 10.66 9.18
N THR A 151 -0.48 10.70 8.10
CA THR A 151 -1.64 9.82 7.93
C THR A 151 -1.23 8.34 7.90
N VAL A 152 -0.17 8.00 7.15
CA VAL A 152 0.37 6.62 7.08
C VAL A 152 0.89 6.16 8.44
N SER A 153 1.55 7.07 9.17
CA SER A 153 2.09 6.81 10.51
C SER A 153 0.97 6.61 11.55
N LEU A 154 -0.07 7.45 11.52
CA LEU A 154 -1.26 7.30 12.38
C LEU A 154 -2.01 6.00 12.09
N ALA A 155 -2.08 5.59 10.82
CA ALA A 155 -2.68 4.31 10.45
C ALA A 155 -1.90 3.13 11.01
N ALA A 156 -0.56 3.17 10.98
CA ALA A 156 0.29 2.16 11.61
C ALA A 156 0.16 2.18 13.15
N PHE A 157 0.20 3.36 13.76
CA PHE A 157 0.02 3.58 15.19
C PHE A 157 -1.31 3.00 15.70
N LEU A 158 -2.42 3.29 15.02
CA LEU A 158 -3.75 2.78 15.36
C LEU A 158 -3.77 1.25 15.42
N GLN A 159 -3.06 0.57 14.51
CA GLN A 159 -3.00 -0.88 14.49
C GLN A 159 -2.25 -1.44 15.70
N GLY A 160 -1.13 -0.83 16.08
CA GLY A 160 -0.41 -1.21 17.30
C GLY A 160 -1.24 -0.98 18.56
N PHE A 161 -1.92 0.16 18.63
CA PHE A 161 -2.76 0.54 19.76
C PHE A 161 -3.97 -0.40 19.94
N VAL A 162 -4.61 -0.82 18.84
CA VAL A 162 -5.67 -1.83 18.89
C VAL A 162 -5.10 -3.16 19.43
N GLN A 163 -3.91 -3.59 18.98
CA GLN A 163 -3.27 -4.83 19.43
C GLN A 163 -3.01 -4.82 20.94
N SER A 164 -2.44 -3.74 21.49
CA SER A 164 -2.21 -3.62 22.94
C SER A 164 -3.52 -3.60 23.73
N SER A 165 -4.59 -2.99 23.20
CA SER A 165 -5.92 -3.01 23.83
C SER A 165 -6.50 -4.43 23.90
N ILE A 166 -6.33 -5.26 22.86
CA ILE A 166 -6.72 -6.68 22.90
C ILE A 166 -5.97 -7.43 23.99
N ASN A 167 -4.66 -7.25 24.01
CA ASN A 167 -3.78 -7.90 24.98
C ASN A 167 -4.13 -7.49 26.41
N GLY A 168 -4.38 -6.19 26.66
CA GLY A 168 -4.81 -5.68 27.96
C GLY A 168 -6.16 -6.25 28.41
N ALA A 169 -7.14 -6.33 27.52
CA ALA A 169 -8.46 -6.86 27.82
C ALA A 169 -8.43 -8.37 28.15
N SER A 170 -7.47 -9.12 27.61
CA SER A 170 -7.35 -10.56 27.87
C SER A 170 -7.08 -10.92 29.34
N LEU A 171 -6.57 -9.97 30.14
CA LEU A 171 -6.35 -10.14 31.58
C LEU A 171 -7.65 -10.16 32.40
N PHE A 172 -8.76 -9.70 31.81
CA PHE A 172 -10.08 -9.59 32.42
C PHE A 172 -11.07 -10.58 31.82
N SER A 173 -10.60 -11.77 31.43
CA SER A 173 -11.43 -12.81 30.79
C SER A 173 -12.62 -13.26 31.65
N GLU A 174 -12.49 -13.19 32.98
CA GLU A 174 -13.54 -13.56 33.94
C GLU A 174 -14.78 -12.67 33.82
N GLU A 175 -14.60 -11.38 33.49
CA GLU A 175 -15.70 -10.41 33.29
C GLU A 175 -16.57 -10.77 32.08
N PHE A 176 -16.03 -11.54 31.12
CA PHE A 176 -16.76 -12.05 29.97
C PHE A 176 -17.37 -13.44 30.18
N GLY A 177 -17.36 -13.93 31.44
CA GLY A 177 -17.86 -15.25 31.81
C GLY A 177 -16.95 -16.40 31.38
N LEU A 178 -15.64 -16.15 31.23
CA LEU A 178 -14.66 -17.17 30.84
C LEU A 178 -13.71 -17.49 32.00
N ASP A 179 -13.80 -18.70 32.54
CA ASP A 179 -12.85 -19.22 33.54
C ASP A 179 -11.72 -19.99 32.84
N VAL A 180 -10.69 -19.22 32.47
CA VAL A 180 -9.53 -19.67 31.71
C VAL A 180 -8.60 -20.58 32.54
N MET A 181 -8.68 -20.52 33.87
CA MET A 181 -7.86 -21.34 34.77
C MET A 181 -8.42 -22.76 34.92
N ARG A 182 -9.75 -22.91 34.96
CA ARG A 182 -10.41 -24.19 35.21
C ARG A 182 -10.83 -24.94 33.94
N SER A 183 -11.11 -24.23 32.84
CA SER A 183 -11.70 -24.80 31.64
C SER A 183 -10.78 -24.70 30.42
N THR A 184 -10.45 -25.84 29.82
CA THR A 184 -9.74 -25.89 28.53
C THR A 184 -10.59 -25.31 27.40
N SER A 185 -11.92 -25.47 27.46
CA SER A 185 -12.83 -24.89 26.45
C SER A 185 -12.78 -23.35 26.47
N ASP A 186 -12.74 -22.75 27.65
CA ASP A 186 -12.74 -21.28 27.78
C ASP A 186 -11.40 -20.66 27.38
N ARG A 187 -10.28 -21.38 27.55
CA ARG A 187 -8.98 -21.03 26.95
C ARG A 187 -9.05 -20.95 25.44
N TRP A 188 -9.66 -21.94 24.78
CA TRP A 188 -9.84 -21.92 23.32
C TRP A 188 -10.77 -20.79 22.87
N LYS A 189 -11.83 -20.50 23.63
CA LYS A 189 -12.73 -19.36 23.33
C LYS A 189 -11.98 -18.02 23.41
N LEU A 190 -11.23 -17.78 24.47
CA LEU A 190 -10.42 -16.54 24.60
C LEU A 190 -9.38 -16.44 23.48
N GLY A 191 -8.68 -17.55 23.19
CA GLY A 191 -7.74 -17.62 22.07
C GLY A 191 -8.39 -17.29 20.73
N ALA A 192 -9.59 -17.83 20.47
CA ALA A 192 -10.36 -17.53 19.27
C ALA A 192 -10.78 -16.06 19.19
N VAL A 193 -11.24 -15.46 20.29
CA VAL A 193 -11.58 -14.03 20.38
C VAL A 193 -10.36 -13.15 20.05
N ASN A 194 -9.20 -13.46 20.64
CA ASN A 194 -7.97 -12.69 20.42
C ASN A 194 -7.38 -12.87 19.01
N ALA A 195 -7.51 -14.07 18.42
CA ALA A 195 -7.07 -14.35 17.06
C ALA A 195 -8.03 -13.76 16.00
N SER A 196 -9.30 -13.56 16.35
CA SER A 196 -10.34 -13.20 15.38
C SER A 196 -10.05 -11.95 14.54
N PRO A 197 -9.54 -10.81 15.06
CA PRO A 197 -9.28 -9.64 14.21
C PRO A 197 -8.26 -9.93 13.11
N PHE A 198 -7.19 -10.66 13.44
CA PHE A 198 -6.16 -11.00 12.47
C PHE A 198 -6.65 -12.03 11.45
N LEU A 199 -7.46 -12.99 11.89
CA LEU A 199 -8.06 -14.00 11.03
C LEU A 199 -9.04 -13.37 10.02
N PHE A 200 -9.95 -12.51 10.49
CA PHE A 200 -10.90 -11.82 9.61
C PHE A 200 -10.26 -10.71 8.78
N ALA A 201 -9.17 -10.10 9.24
CA ALA A 201 -8.35 -9.24 8.39
C ALA A 201 -7.82 -9.98 7.16
N ALA A 202 -7.30 -11.19 7.34
CA ALA A 202 -6.77 -12.01 6.25
C ALA A 202 -7.88 -12.62 5.36
N LEU A 203 -8.93 -13.19 5.97
CA LEU A 203 -9.98 -13.91 5.24
C LEU A 203 -10.95 -13.00 4.49
N VAL A 204 -11.24 -11.81 5.04
CA VAL A 204 -12.27 -10.91 4.49
C VAL A 204 -11.68 -9.55 4.18
N GLY A 205 -11.00 -8.93 5.14
CA GLY A 205 -10.51 -7.55 5.02
C GLY A 205 -9.60 -7.33 3.81
N CYS A 206 -8.62 -8.21 3.58
CA CYS A 206 -7.71 -8.13 2.44
C CYS A 206 -8.43 -8.28 1.08
N TRP A 207 -9.43 -9.15 1.00
CA TRP A 207 -10.19 -9.42 -0.23
C TRP A 207 -11.12 -8.27 -0.59
N VAL A 208 -11.74 -7.68 0.42
CA VAL A 208 -12.67 -6.54 0.26
C VAL A 208 -11.90 -5.23 0.05
N ALA A 209 -10.62 -5.15 0.42
CA ALA A 209 -9.80 -3.96 0.24
C ALA A 209 -9.67 -3.53 -1.22
N LEU A 210 -9.45 -4.48 -2.14
CA LEU A 210 -9.26 -4.19 -3.57
C LEU A 210 -10.50 -3.51 -4.21
N PRO A 211 -11.72 -4.09 -4.15
CA PRO A 211 -12.90 -3.44 -4.73
C PRO A 211 -13.22 -2.09 -4.10
N ILE A 212 -12.99 -1.94 -2.79
CA ILE A 212 -13.16 -0.64 -2.11
C ILE A 212 -12.15 0.38 -2.65
N ASN A 213 -10.89 0.00 -2.81
CA ASN A 213 -9.83 0.87 -3.35
C ASN A 213 -10.09 1.31 -4.79
N GLU A 214 -10.75 0.48 -5.60
CA GLU A 214 -11.14 0.83 -6.96
C GLU A 214 -12.33 1.78 -7.00
N ARG A 215 -13.30 1.63 -6.09
CA ARG A 215 -14.53 2.43 -6.08
C ARG A 215 -14.39 3.78 -5.36
N PHE A 216 -13.71 3.78 -4.21
CA PHE A 216 -13.62 4.94 -3.31
C PHE A 216 -12.21 5.55 -3.24
N GLY A 217 -11.23 4.99 -3.95
CA GLY A 217 -9.84 5.38 -3.82
C GLY A 217 -9.19 4.84 -2.54
N ARG A 218 -7.91 5.17 -2.34
CA ARG A 218 -7.09 4.66 -1.23
C ARG A 218 -7.45 5.41 0.04
N ARG A 219 -7.68 6.72 -0.06
CA ARG A 219 -8.13 7.56 1.05
C ARG A 219 -9.52 7.13 1.52
N GLY A 220 -10.45 6.89 0.58
CA GLY A 220 -11.80 6.43 0.90
C GLY A 220 -11.80 5.05 1.56
N ALA A 221 -10.98 4.11 1.09
CA ALA A 221 -10.83 2.80 1.71
C ALA A 221 -10.28 2.90 3.15
N MET A 222 -9.28 3.75 3.38
CA MET A 222 -8.76 4.01 4.72
C MET A 222 -9.79 4.67 5.64
N ALA A 223 -10.65 5.55 5.12
CA ALA A 223 -11.71 6.18 5.89
C ALA A 223 -12.77 5.15 6.33
N ILE A 224 -13.23 4.30 5.41
CA ILE A 224 -14.15 3.19 5.71
C ILE A 224 -13.54 2.26 6.77
N ALA A 225 -12.28 1.89 6.60
CA ALA A 225 -11.55 1.06 7.55
C ALA A 225 -11.46 1.70 8.94
N ALA A 226 -11.11 2.98 9.02
CA ALA A 226 -11.02 3.73 10.27
C ALA A 226 -12.39 3.86 10.96
N SER A 227 -13.47 4.08 10.20
CA SER A 227 -14.84 4.10 10.71
C SER A 227 -15.27 2.73 11.28
N LEU A 228 -14.91 1.62 10.61
CA LEU A 228 -15.17 0.28 11.12
C LEU A 228 -14.41 -0.01 12.42
N ILE A 229 -13.13 0.37 12.48
CA ILE A 229 -12.33 0.22 13.70
C ILE A 229 -12.93 1.08 14.82
N LEU A 230 -13.26 2.34 14.55
CA LEU A 230 -13.91 3.25 15.51
C LEU A 230 -15.21 2.66 16.08
N ALA A 231 -16.11 2.22 15.19
CA ALA A 231 -17.38 1.62 15.59
C ALA A 231 -17.17 0.32 16.40
N SER A 232 -16.20 -0.50 15.99
CA SER A 232 -15.86 -1.74 16.71
C SER A 232 -15.27 -1.49 18.10
N SER A 233 -14.44 -0.46 18.27
CA SER A 233 -13.87 -0.08 19.57
C SER A 233 -14.93 0.46 20.50
N LEU A 234 -15.82 1.30 19.98
CA LEU A 234 -16.96 1.80 20.76
C LEU A 234 -17.90 0.64 21.16
N GLY A 235 -18.23 -0.25 20.22
CA GLY A 235 -19.04 -1.45 20.50
C GLY A 235 -18.37 -2.41 21.50
N SER A 236 -17.04 -2.57 21.41
CA SER A 236 -16.27 -3.41 22.33
C SER A 236 -16.34 -2.91 23.77
N ALA A 237 -16.41 -1.59 23.98
CA ALA A 237 -16.55 -1.01 25.31
C ALA A 237 -17.89 -1.38 26.00
N PHE A 238 -18.94 -1.69 25.26
CA PHE A 238 -20.25 -2.06 25.83
C PHE A 238 -20.51 -3.57 25.87
N CYS A 239 -19.56 -4.39 25.43
CA CYS A 239 -19.71 -5.84 25.41
C CYS A 239 -19.74 -6.42 26.82
N LYS A 240 -20.72 -7.28 27.09
CA LYS A 240 -20.87 -8.00 28.37
C LYS A 240 -20.50 -9.48 28.25
N ASP A 241 -20.62 -10.04 27.06
CA ASP A 241 -20.35 -11.45 26.77
C ASP A 241 -19.20 -11.62 25.78
N TRP A 242 -18.47 -12.74 25.90
CA TRP A 242 -17.41 -13.08 24.94
C TRP A 242 -17.91 -13.18 23.49
N LYS A 243 -19.18 -13.55 23.27
CA LYS A 243 -19.80 -13.64 21.93
C LYS A 243 -19.97 -12.26 21.29
N GLN A 244 -20.39 -11.28 22.08
CA GLN A 244 -20.52 -9.89 21.63
C GLN A 244 -19.14 -9.32 21.31
N LEU A 245 -18.16 -9.58 22.19
CA LEU A 245 -16.77 -9.19 21.97
C LEU A 245 -16.21 -9.83 20.69
N PHE A 246 -16.45 -11.13 20.47
CA PHE A 246 -16.07 -11.81 19.22
C PHE A 246 -16.65 -11.09 18.00
N GLY A 247 -17.95 -10.79 18.01
CA GLY A 247 -18.61 -10.06 16.93
C GLY A 247 -17.97 -8.69 16.66
N ALA A 248 -17.72 -7.90 17.71
CA ALA A 248 -17.04 -6.61 17.57
C ALA A 248 -15.63 -6.76 16.98
N ARG A 249 -14.90 -7.80 17.37
CA ARG A 249 -13.55 -8.11 16.88
C ARG A 249 -13.53 -8.56 15.41
N VAL A 250 -14.60 -9.19 14.91
CA VAL A 250 -14.76 -9.47 13.47
C VAL A 250 -14.77 -8.17 12.66
N PHE A 251 -15.62 -7.21 13.05
CA PHE A 251 -15.69 -5.91 12.36
C PHE A 251 -14.38 -5.15 12.43
N ASN A 252 -13.71 -5.18 13.60
CA ASN A 252 -12.39 -4.61 13.78
C ASN A 252 -11.39 -5.23 12.79
N GLY A 253 -11.37 -6.56 12.68
CA GLY A 253 -10.50 -7.29 11.76
C GLY A 253 -10.70 -6.91 10.30
N ILE A 254 -11.95 -6.80 9.85
CA ILE A 254 -12.26 -6.36 8.48
C ILE A 254 -11.66 -4.96 8.21
N GLY A 255 -11.87 -4.02 9.14
CA GLY A 255 -11.28 -2.67 9.05
C GLY A 255 -9.76 -2.70 9.04
N MET A 256 -9.13 -3.46 9.95
CA MET A 256 -7.68 -3.62 10.00
C MET A 256 -7.11 -4.17 8.69
N GLY A 257 -7.76 -5.16 8.08
CA GLY A 257 -7.34 -5.74 6.80
C GLY A 257 -7.42 -4.74 5.64
N ILE A 258 -8.54 -4.01 5.52
CA ILE A 258 -8.71 -2.99 4.47
C ILE A 258 -7.62 -1.91 4.58
N LYS A 259 -7.37 -1.42 5.80
CA LYS A 259 -6.31 -0.44 6.08
C LYS A 259 -4.92 -1.00 5.76
N ALA A 260 -4.63 -2.22 6.19
CA ALA A 260 -3.31 -2.85 6.01
C ALA A 260 -2.92 -3.02 4.53
N VAL A 261 -3.89 -3.16 3.62
CA VAL A 261 -3.64 -3.16 2.18
C VAL A 261 -3.53 -1.73 1.64
N SER A 262 -4.47 -0.85 1.99
CA SER A 262 -4.63 0.46 1.34
C SER A 262 -3.55 1.47 1.74
N THR A 263 -3.10 1.44 2.99
CA THR A 263 -2.10 2.40 3.49
C THR A 263 -0.71 2.27 2.86
N PRO A 264 -0.07 1.07 2.79
CA PRO A 264 1.22 0.94 2.13
C PRO A 264 1.12 1.21 0.62
N ILE A 265 -0.02 0.92 -0.01
CA ILE A 265 -0.27 1.30 -1.41
C ILE A 265 -0.25 2.81 -1.56
N LEU A 266 -1.03 3.54 -0.77
CA LEU A 266 -1.03 5.00 -0.77
C LEU A 266 0.38 5.55 -0.57
N ALA A 267 1.09 5.06 0.45
CA ALA A 267 2.46 5.46 0.74
C ALA A 267 3.38 5.22 -0.47
N SER A 268 3.29 4.06 -1.13
CA SER A 268 4.12 3.72 -2.29
C SER A 268 3.79 4.54 -3.55
N GLU A 269 2.52 4.88 -3.73
CA GLU A 269 2.01 5.67 -4.86
C GLU A 269 2.35 7.16 -4.71
N THR A 270 2.46 7.67 -3.48
CA THR A 270 2.88 9.06 -3.20
C THR A 270 4.38 9.23 -2.98
N ALA A 271 5.07 8.19 -2.47
CA ALA A 271 6.49 8.25 -2.15
C ALA A 271 7.38 8.34 -3.39
N VAL A 272 8.42 9.16 -3.24
CA VAL A 272 9.57 9.22 -4.16
C VAL A 272 10.26 7.85 -4.15
N GLY A 273 10.65 7.35 -5.33
CA GLY A 273 11.14 5.97 -5.52
C GLY A 273 12.25 5.53 -4.56
N TYR A 274 13.12 6.45 -4.14
CA TYR A 274 14.25 6.18 -3.23
C TYR A 274 13.82 5.92 -1.78
N TRP A 275 12.78 6.62 -1.29
CA TRP A 275 12.35 6.57 0.11
C TRP A 275 11.34 5.44 0.41
N ARG A 276 10.90 4.71 -0.62
CA ARG A 276 9.87 3.65 -0.49
C ARG A 276 10.25 2.56 0.51
N GLY A 277 11.53 2.14 0.54
CA GLY A 277 12.01 1.15 1.50
C GLY A 277 11.97 1.66 2.94
N THR A 278 12.42 2.89 3.16
CA THR A 278 12.38 3.57 4.47
C THR A 278 10.95 3.72 4.99
N SER A 279 9.98 4.03 4.11
CA SER A 279 8.56 4.13 4.48
C SER A 279 8.00 2.80 5.00
N ILE A 280 8.46 1.66 4.47
CA ILE A 280 8.03 0.33 4.95
C ILE A 280 8.65 0.02 6.32
N LEU A 281 9.90 0.40 6.58
CA LEU A 281 10.50 0.24 7.91
C LEU A 281 9.84 1.16 8.94
N ALA A 282 9.52 2.39 8.55
CA ALA A 282 8.79 3.33 9.40
C ALA A 282 7.41 2.79 9.80
N TRP A 283 6.73 2.03 8.93
CA TRP A 283 5.48 1.37 9.29
C TRP A 283 5.61 0.50 10.54
N GLN A 284 6.62 -0.38 10.58
CA GLN A 284 6.81 -1.28 11.72
C GLN A 284 7.21 -0.51 12.99
N LEU A 285 7.99 0.56 12.86
CA LEU A 285 8.33 1.45 13.97
C LEU A 285 7.08 2.08 14.59
N TRP A 286 6.17 2.60 13.76
CA TRP A 286 4.93 3.22 14.24
C TRP A 286 3.95 2.20 14.83
N VAL A 287 3.91 0.97 14.32
CA VAL A 287 3.15 -0.13 14.94
C VAL A 287 3.71 -0.42 16.34
N ALA A 288 5.03 -0.59 16.49
CA ALA A 288 5.67 -0.83 17.78
C ALA A 288 5.46 0.33 18.76
N PHE A 289 5.56 1.57 18.28
CA PHE A 289 5.25 2.76 19.07
C PHE A 289 3.78 2.77 19.53
N GLY A 290 2.84 2.41 18.65
CA GLY A 290 1.42 2.27 18.99
C GLY A 290 1.15 1.23 20.08
N ILE A 291 1.85 0.08 20.02
CA ILE A 291 1.80 -0.95 21.06
C ILE A 291 2.31 -0.40 22.40
N ALA A 292 3.48 0.24 22.39
CA ALA A 292 4.10 0.78 23.60
C ALA A 292 3.21 1.84 24.27
N VAL A 293 2.70 2.80 23.49
CA VAL A 293 1.79 3.83 23.99
C VAL A 293 0.48 3.21 24.50
N GLY A 294 -0.09 2.26 23.75
CA GLY A 294 -1.33 1.60 24.17
C GLY A 294 -1.18 0.78 25.45
N PHE A 295 -0.02 0.14 25.69
CA PHE A 295 0.26 -0.47 27.00
C PHE A 295 0.42 0.57 28.12
N GLY A 296 1.03 1.73 27.83
CA GLY A 296 1.06 2.85 28.76
C GLY A 296 -0.35 3.30 29.17
N PHE A 297 -1.27 3.40 28.21
CA PHE A 297 -2.67 3.70 28.49
C PHE A 297 -3.36 2.58 29.28
N ASN A 298 -3.12 1.31 28.96
CA ASN A 298 -3.66 0.19 29.74
C ASN A 298 -3.24 0.25 31.22
N LEU A 299 -1.98 0.63 31.50
CA LEU A 299 -1.48 0.82 32.86
C LEU A 299 -2.17 1.99 33.58
N ILE A 300 -2.43 3.10 32.88
CA ILE A 300 -3.16 4.24 33.43
C ILE A 300 -4.59 3.83 33.76
N PHE A 301 -5.28 3.15 32.83
CA PHE A 301 -6.66 2.71 33.03
C PHE A 301 -6.80 1.70 34.17
N TYR A 302 -5.77 0.90 34.44
CA TYR A 302 -5.75 -0.04 35.56
C TYR A 302 -5.87 0.64 36.94
N THR A 303 -5.62 1.94 37.04
CA THR A 303 -5.79 2.69 38.30
C THR A 303 -7.25 3.01 38.62
N ALA A 304 -8.19 2.78 37.69
CA ALA A 304 -9.60 3.01 37.93
C ALA A 304 -10.17 2.03 38.99
N PRO A 305 -11.13 2.48 39.83
CA PRO A 305 -11.59 1.70 40.99
C PRO A 305 -12.42 0.47 40.63
N GLU A 306 -13.10 0.48 39.49
CA GLU A 306 -14.01 -0.60 39.08
C GLU A 306 -13.45 -1.36 37.87
N THR A 307 -13.32 -2.68 37.99
CA THR A 307 -12.79 -3.57 36.95
C THR A 307 -13.53 -3.44 35.62
N ARG A 308 -14.85 -3.27 35.67
CA ARG A 308 -15.67 -3.04 34.49
C ARG A 308 -15.31 -1.73 33.80
N THR A 309 -15.16 -0.65 34.55
CA THR A 309 -14.76 0.66 34.01
C THR A 309 -13.35 0.59 33.40
N VAL A 310 -12.41 -0.13 34.02
CA VAL A 310 -11.07 -0.40 33.45
C VAL A 310 -11.20 -1.06 32.08
N LEU A 311 -12.00 -2.12 31.98
CA LEU A 311 -12.21 -2.87 30.74
C LEU A 311 -12.84 -2.02 29.64
N MET A 312 -13.85 -1.23 29.97
CA MET A 312 -14.51 -0.30 29.04
C MET A 312 -13.50 0.71 28.48
N LEU A 313 -12.63 1.27 29.34
CA LEU A 313 -11.59 2.21 28.92
C LEU A 313 -10.53 1.54 28.05
N ILE A 314 -10.06 0.35 28.40
CA ILE A 314 -9.07 -0.40 27.62
C ILE A 314 -9.63 -0.72 26.22
N LEU A 315 -10.85 -1.24 26.12
CA LEU A 315 -11.47 -1.63 24.84
C LEU A 315 -11.92 -0.44 24.00
N GLY A 316 -12.37 0.64 24.66
CA GLY A 316 -12.83 1.87 24.01
C GLY A 316 -11.69 2.80 23.59
N SER A 317 -10.53 2.74 24.25
CA SER A 317 -9.41 3.66 24.01
C SER A 317 -8.92 3.78 22.55
N PRO A 318 -8.95 2.73 21.68
CA PRO A 318 -8.57 2.90 20.28
C PRO A 318 -9.52 3.80 19.46
N PHE A 319 -10.66 4.20 20.03
CA PHE A 319 -11.54 5.23 19.48
C PHE A 319 -10.81 6.55 19.19
N VAL A 320 -9.95 7.00 20.11
CA VAL A 320 -9.23 8.27 19.99
C VAL A 320 -8.28 8.28 18.79
N PRO A 321 -7.33 7.33 18.65
CA PRO A 321 -6.47 7.29 17.46
C PRO A 321 -7.24 7.03 16.16
N SER A 322 -8.41 6.39 16.21
CA SER A 322 -9.27 6.20 15.04
C SER A 322 -9.84 7.54 14.54
N ILE A 323 -10.28 8.41 15.45
CA ILE A 323 -10.72 9.77 15.09
C ILE A 323 -9.56 10.59 14.54
N LEU A 324 -8.39 10.55 15.18
CA LEU A 324 -7.20 11.26 14.70
C LEU A 324 -6.83 10.84 13.28
N LEU A 325 -6.94 9.54 12.98
CA LEU A 325 -6.74 9.03 11.62
C LEU A 325 -7.79 9.57 10.64
N LEU A 326 -9.08 9.58 11.00
CA LEU A 326 -10.15 10.12 10.16
C LEU A 326 -9.94 11.62 9.86
N VAL A 327 -9.57 12.40 10.86
CA VAL A 327 -9.26 13.83 10.69
C VAL A 327 -8.03 14.01 9.80
N SER A 328 -6.96 13.24 10.01
CA SER A 328 -5.76 13.29 9.16
C SER A 328 -6.06 12.92 7.70
N LEU A 329 -6.95 11.93 7.49
CA LEU A 329 -7.39 11.51 6.15
C LEU A 329 -8.14 12.61 5.39
N TYR A 330 -8.86 13.49 6.10
CA TYR A 330 -9.56 14.61 5.44
C TYR A 330 -8.58 15.55 4.70
N PHE A 331 -7.42 15.80 5.29
CA PHE A 331 -6.37 16.64 4.69
C PHE A 331 -5.45 15.88 3.73
N CYS A 332 -5.42 14.55 3.80
CA CYS A 332 -4.59 13.73 2.93
C CYS A 332 -5.11 13.80 1.47
N PRO A 333 -4.24 14.08 0.48
CA PRO A 333 -4.63 13.93 -0.92
C PRO A 333 -4.86 12.46 -1.25
N GLU A 334 -5.69 12.23 -2.26
CA GLU A 334 -5.88 10.90 -2.84
C GLU A 334 -4.67 10.52 -3.72
N SER A 335 -4.47 9.23 -3.94
CA SER A 335 -3.40 8.73 -4.80
C SER A 335 -3.47 9.30 -6.24
N PRO A 336 -2.37 9.84 -6.79
CA PRO A 336 -2.34 10.31 -8.19
C PRO A 336 -2.67 9.20 -9.20
N ARG A 337 -2.28 7.96 -8.89
CA ARG A 337 -2.54 6.79 -9.76
C ARG A 337 -4.03 6.46 -9.86
N TYR A 338 -4.80 6.75 -8.82
CA TYR A 338 -6.25 6.55 -8.84
C TYR A 338 -6.93 7.36 -9.95
N TYR A 339 -6.49 8.59 -10.20
CA TYR A 339 -7.04 9.48 -11.22
C TYR A 339 -6.51 9.22 -12.63
N LEU A 340 -5.42 8.45 -12.78
CA LEU A 340 -4.79 8.14 -14.07
C LEU A 340 -5.21 6.78 -14.65
N ARG A 341 -6.17 6.09 -14.03
CA ARG A 341 -6.72 4.82 -14.52
C ARG A 341 -7.86 5.06 -15.51
N ARG A 342 -7.65 4.71 -16.78
CA ARG A 342 -8.48 5.13 -17.94
C ARG A 342 -9.89 4.55 -17.89
N GLN A 343 -10.02 3.35 -17.32
CA GLN A 343 -11.29 2.65 -17.19
C GLN A 343 -12.09 3.05 -15.92
N SER A 344 -11.52 3.91 -15.06
CA SER A 344 -12.20 4.38 -13.85
C SER A 344 -13.16 5.51 -14.16
N ALA A 345 -14.33 5.51 -13.50
CA ALA A 345 -15.28 6.62 -13.56
C ALA A 345 -14.70 7.96 -13.04
N HIS A 346 -13.57 7.89 -12.33
CA HIS A 346 -12.90 9.04 -11.71
C HIS A 346 -11.65 9.49 -12.49
N PHE A 347 -11.53 9.11 -13.75
CA PHE A 347 -10.39 9.49 -14.59
C PHE A 347 -10.29 11.02 -14.73
N ASN A 348 -9.24 11.60 -14.17
CA ASN A 348 -8.98 13.05 -14.23
C ASN A 348 -7.46 13.31 -14.19
N PRO A 349 -6.80 13.34 -15.36
CA PRO A 349 -5.35 13.54 -15.46
C PRO A 349 -4.88 14.91 -14.90
N GLU A 350 -5.67 15.97 -15.06
CA GLU A 350 -5.33 17.30 -14.55
C GLU A 350 -5.27 17.34 -13.03
N LYS A 351 -6.22 16.66 -12.35
CA LYS A 351 -6.21 16.54 -10.90
C LYS A 351 -5.02 15.71 -10.41
N ALA A 352 -4.64 14.67 -11.15
CA ALA A 352 -3.44 13.89 -10.84
C ALA A 352 -2.17 14.76 -10.94
N TYR A 353 -2.08 15.58 -11.99
CA TYR A 353 -1.00 16.54 -12.17
C TYR A 353 -0.92 17.55 -11.04
N TYR A 354 -2.05 18.16 -10.65
CA TYR A 354 -2.08 19.12 -9.55
C TYR A 354 -1.67 18.52 -8.19
N ILE A 355 -2.07 17.28 -7.91
CA ILE A 355 -1.65 16.57 -6.69
C ILE A 355 -0.14 16.32 -6.72
N LEU A 356 0.40 15.87 -7.86
CA LEU A 356 1.85 15.63 -8.01
C LEU A 356 2.66 16.92 -7.95
N LEU A 357 2.12 18.03 -8.48
CA LEU A 357 2.73 19.34 -8.36
C LEU A 357 2.86 19.77 -6.90
N LYS A 358 1.82 19.56 -6.08
CA LYS A 358 1.88 19.80 -4.62
C LYS A 358 2.83 18.86 -3.89
N LEU A 359 2.92 17.60 -4.31
CA LEU A 359 3.78 16.61 -3.67
C LEU A 359 5.26 16.81 -3.99
N ARG A 360 5.60 17.25 -5.20
CA ARG A 360 6.99 17.40 -5.68
C ARG A 360 7.51 18.83 -5.57
N GLY A 361 6.64 19.84 -5.68
CA GLY A 361 7.01 21.26 -5.64
C GLY A 361 7.80 21.75 -6.85
N SER A 362 7.89 20.95 -7.92
CA SER A 362 8.53 21.30 -9.18
C SER A 362 7.68 20.76 -10.32
N GLU A 363 7.42 21.61 -11.30
CA GLU A 363 6.65 21.26 -12.50
C GLU A 363 7.33 20.15 -13.30
N LEU A 364 8.65 20.21 -13.49
CA LEU A 364 9.42 19.17 -14.19
C LEU A 364 9.22 17.79 -13.54
N LEU A 365 9.36 17.71 -12.21
CA LEU A 365 9.20 16.46 -11.46
C LEU A 365 7.75 15.94 -11.52
N ALA A 366 6.78 16.84 -11.44
CA ALA A 366 5.37 16.48 -11.50
C ALA A 366 4.98 15.93 -12.88
N LEU A 367 5.35 16.60 -13.97
CA LEU A 367 5.08 16.16 -15.34
C LEU A 367 5.75 14.81 -15.65
N ARG A 368 7.01 14.66 -15.22
CA ARG A 368 7.78 13.41 -15.29
C ARG A 368 7.01 12.27 -14.63
N ASP A 369 6.58 12.46 -13.38
CA ASP A 369 5.90 11.42 -12.60
C ASP A 369 4.51 11.10 -13.14
N VAL A 370 3.73 12.11 -13.57
CA VAL A 370 2.41 11.90 -14.19
C VAL A 370 2.54 10.99 -15.41
N TYR A 371 3.48 11.31 -16.32
CA TYR A 371 3.66 10.53 -17.54
C TYR A 371 4.14 9.10 -17.24
N LEU A 372 5.08 8.93 -16.31
CA LEU A 372 5.54 7.59 -15.89
C LEU A 372 4.41 6.76 -15.26
N ILE A 373 3.59 7.36 -14.39
CA ILE A 373 2.44 6.69 -13.77
C ILE A 373 1.41 6.32 -14.83
N TYR A 374 1.10 7.22 -15.75
CA TYR A 374 0.20 6.94 -16.87
C TYR A 374 0.68 5.77 -17.72
N LYS A 375 1.96 5.78 -18.14
CA LYS A 375 2.53 4.69 -18.94
C LYS A 375 2.59 3.37 -18.19
N SER A 376 2.82 3.40 -16.88
CA SER A 376 2.74 2.18 -16.07
C SER A 376 1.32 1.61 -16.02
N THR A 377 0.32 2.48 -15.90
CA THR A 377 -1.10 2.10 -15.80
C THR A 377 -1.64 1.58 -17.14
N GLU A 378 -1.27 2.23 -18.25
CA GLU A 378 -1.62 1.80 -19.61
C GLU A 378 -1.05 0.39 -19.92
N ARG A 379 0.17 0.10 -19.46
CA ARG A 379 0.78 -1.22 -19.60
C ARG A 379 0.06 -2.29 -18.80
N GLU A 380 -0.44 -1.96 -17.62
CA GLU A 380 -1.22 -2.88 -16.78
C GLU A 380 -2.58 -3.19 -17.40
N GLU A 381 -3.34 -2.17 -17.79
CA GLU A 381 -4.66 -2.33 -18.43
C GLU A 381 -4.57 -3.14 -19.73
N THR A 382 -3.46 -2.99 -20.47
CA THR A 382 -3.25 -3.75 -21.71
C THR A 382 -2.76 -5.17 -21.45
N SER A 383 -2.13 -5.43 -20.30
CA SER A 383 -1.69 -6.77 -19.90
C SER A 383 -2.82 -7.59 -19.26
N GLU A 384 -3.86 -6.92 -18.76
CA GLU A 384 -5.08 -7.54 -18.19
C GLU A 384 -6.07 -8.03 -19.25
N LYS A 385 -5.99 -7.56 -20.50
CA LYS A 385 -6.77 -8.16 -21.61
C LYS A 385 -6.12 -9.50 -21.99
N PRO A 386 -6.71 -10.66 -21.66
CA PRO A 386 -6.28 -11.91 -22.23
C PRO A 386 -6.55 -11.84 -23.74
N ASP A 387 -5.86 -12.66 -24.53
CA ASP A 387 -6.14 -12.88 -25.94
C ASP A 387 -7.52 -13.54 -26.17
N GLU A 388 -8.60 -12.85 -25.79
CA GLU A 388 -9.98 -13.20 -26.08
C GLU A 388 -10.57 -12.14 -27.03
N GLU A 389 -10.16 -12.22 -28.29
CA GLU A 389 -10.99 -11.83 -29.44
C GLU A 389 -12.14 -12.83 -29.69
N ILE A 390 -12.44 -13.73 -28.74
CA ILE A 390 -13.55 -14.66 -28.85
C ILE A 390 -14.75 -14.12 -28.05
N GLN A 391 -15.70 -13.59 -28.81
CA GLN A 391 -17.12 -13.38 -28.46
C GLN A 391 -17.44 -12.38 -27.35
N GLY A 392 -17.81 -11.15 -27.76
CA GLY A 392 -19.16 -10.62 -27.56
C GLY A 392 -19.75 -10.55 -26.14
N TYR A 393 -18.95 -10.63 -25.08
CA TYR A 393 -19.44 -10.53 -23.71
C TYR A 393 -19.09 -9.17 -23.12
N SER A 394 -20.06 -8.24 -23.15
CA SER A 394 -20.00 -7.01 -22.39
C SER A 394 -20.15 -7.36 -20.91
N PRO A 395 -19.11 -7.24 -20.05
CA PRO A 395 -19.30 -7.57 -18.65
C PRO A 395 -20.20 -6.48 -18.05
N SER A 396 -21.37 -6.90 -17.60
CA SER A 396 -22.27 -6.11 -16.77
C SER A 396 -21.46 -5.39 -15.66
N ARG A 397 -21.64 -4.08 -15.50
CA ARG A 397 -21.02 -3.19 -14.49
C ARG A 397 -21.51 -3.49 -13.06
N GLY A 398 -21.37 -4.74 -12.61
CA GLY A 398 -21.84 -5.21 -11.31
C GLY A 398 -20.68 -5.61 -10.39
N PHE A 399 -20.86 -5.45 -9.08
CA PHE A 399 -19.89 -5.88 -8.06
C PHE A 399 -19.40 -7.34 -8.25
N VAL A 400 -20.28 -8.22 -8.74
CA VAL A 400 -19.99 -9.66 -8.99
C VAL A 400 -19.03 -9.88 -10.17
N SER A 401 -19.10 -9.08 -11.24
CA SER A 401 -18.19 -9.21 -12.38
C SER A 401 -16.79 -8.71 -12.02
N HIS A 402 -16.70 -7.64 -11.23
CA HIS A 402 -15.45 -7.18 -10.62
C HIS A 402 -14.87 -8.29 -9.72
N LEU A 403 -15.69 -8.91 -8.87
CA LEU A 403 -15.25 -10.04 -8.04
C LEU A 403 -14.68 -11.20 -8.86
N ARG A 404 -15.33 -11.56 -9.98
CA ARG A 404 -14.87 -12.62 -10.89
C ARG A 404 -13.56 -12.26 -11.61
N ALA A 405 -13.42 -11.01 -12.06
CA ALA A 405 -12.17 -10.50 -12.63
C ALA A 405 -11.04 -10.56 -11.59
N TYR A 406 -11.31 -10.19 -10.32
CA TYR A 406 -10.31 -10.29 -9.25
C TYR A 406 -9.90 -11.73 -8.97
N VAL A 407 -10.84 -12.67 -8.89
CA VAL A 407 -10.52 -14.11 -8.71
C VAL A 407 -9.61 -14.61 -9.86
N THR A 408 -9.83 -14.09 -11.07
CA THR A 408 -8.99 -14.40 -12.23
C THR A 408 -7.59 -13.83 -12.08
N GLN A 409 -7.44 -12.59 -11.60
CA GLN A 409 -6.13 -12.00 -11.27
C GLN A 409 -5.38 -12.78 -10.18
N TYR A 410 -6.09 -13.25 -9.15
CA TYR A 410 -5.49 -14.14 -8.13
C TYR A 410 -4.99 -15.45 -8.72
N LYS A 411 -5.69 -16.02 -9.71
CA LYS A 411 -5.19 -17.19 -10.43
C LYS A 411 -3.87 -16.88 -11.17
N GLU A 412 -3.73 -15.68 -11.72
CA GLU A 412 -2.49 -15.27 -12.39
C GLU A 412 -1.29 -15.19 -11.43
N LEU A 413 -1.51 -14.82 -10.16
CA LEU A 413 -0.46 -14.77 -9.14
C LEU A 413 0.24 -16.13 -8.99
N PHE A 414 -0.50 -17.23 -9.09
CA PHE A 414 0.06 -18.58 -8.98
C PHE A 414 0.43 -19.20 -10.33
N THR A 415 -0.11 -18.69 -11.44
CA THR A 415 0.12 -19.23 -12.80
C THR A 415 1.40 -18.64 -13.42
N LYS A 416 1.60 -17.32 -13.35
CA LYS A 416 2.75 -16.65 -13.97
C LYS A 416 4.00 -16.85 -13.10
N ARG A 417 5.06 -17.49 -13.63
CA ARG A 417 6.29 -17.83 -12.88
C ARG A 417 6.88 -16.65 -12.09
N ARG A 418 6.92 -15.46 -12.69
CA ARG A 418 7.43 -14.24 -12.05
C ARG A 418 6.59 -13.84 -10.83
N LEU A 419 5.26 -13.82 -10.97
CA LEU A 419 4.35 -13.48 -9.87
C LEU A 419 4.36 -14.57 -8.81
N ARG A 420 4.39 -15.84 -9.20
CA ARG A 420 4.46 -16.98 -8.28
C ARG A 420 5.70 -16.92 -7.41
N ASN A 421 6.87 -16.63 -7.99
CA ASN A 421 8.11 -16.47 -7.24
C ASN A 421 8.02 -15.30 -6.25
N ALA A 422 7.42 -14.17 -6.66
CA ALA A 422 7.22 -13.02 -5.78
C ALA A 422 6.27 -13.34 -4.62
N VAL A 423 5.16 -14.05 -4.88
CA VAL A 423 4.21 -14.52 -3.87
C VAL A 423 4.86 -15.50 -2.92
N MET A 424 5.58 -16.50 -3.41
CA MET A 424 6.30 -17.44 -2.57
C MET A 424 7.32 -16.73 -1.68
N SER A 425 8.10 -15.80 -2.24
CA SER A 425 9.07 -15.01 -1.47
C SER A 425 8.40 -14.16 -0.40
N SER A 426 7.31 -13.47 -0.72
CA SER A 426 6.61 -12.62 0.25
C SER A 426 5.91 -13.45 1.33
N SER A 427 5.33 -14.60 0.98
CA SER A 427 4.75 -15.55 1.93
C SER A 427 5.78 -16.14 2.86
N ILE A 428 6.96 -16.56 2.36
CA ILE A 428 8.04 -17.09 3.20
C ILE A 428 8.52 -16.04 4.20
N VAL A 429 8.75 -14.80 3.75
CA VAL A 429 9.19 -13.71 4.63
C VAL A 429 8.12 -13.38 5.68
N ALA A 430 6.84 -13.32 5.28
CA ALA A 430 5.74 -13.06 6.20
C ALA A 430 5.56 -14.19 7.23
N LEU A 431 5.70 -15.44 6.81
CA LEU A 431 5.65 -16.60 7.70
C LEU A 431 6.85 -16.62 8.64
N ALA A 432 8.06 -16.39 8.14
CA ALA A 432 9.25 -16.28 8.98
C ALA A 432 9.08 -15.20 10.05
N GLN A 433 8.57 -14.01 9.67
CA GLN A 433 8.31 -12.92 10.62
C GLN A 433 7.32 -13.32 11.72
N GLN A 434 6.25 -14.07 11.38
CA GLN A 434 5.28 -14.56 12.36
C GLN A 434 5.84 -15.69 13.24
N LEU A 435 6.62 -16.60 12.65
CA LEU A 435 7.21 -17.76 13.32
C LEU A 435 8.42 -17.44 14.20
N CYS A 436 9.07 -16.28 14.00
CA CYS A 436 10.11 -15.77 14.91
C CYS A 436 9.61 -15.50 16.34
N GLY A 437 8.31 -15.68 16.62
CA GLY A 437 7.77 -15.59 17.98
C GLY A 437 7.65 -14.17 18.52
N SER A 438 7.88 -13.14 17.71
CA SER A 438 7.80 -11.73 18.12
C SER A 438 6.47 -11.39 18.80
N LYS A 439 5.34 -11.83 18.22
CA LYS A 439 4.01 -11.67 18.82
C LYS A 439 3.78 -12.50 20.08
N PHE A 440 4.43 -13.66 20.18
CA PHE A 440 4.33 -14.53 21.36
C PHE A 440 5.14 -13.94 22.53
N ALA A 441 6.36 -13.47 22.27
CA ALA A 441 7.21 -12.79 23.25
C ALA A 441 6.56 -11.49 23.75
N GLU A 442 6.00 -10.67 22.85
CA GLU A 442 5.31 -9.41 23.21
C GLU A 442 4.12 -9.63 24.15
N VAL A 443 3.30 -10.65 23.90
CA VAL A 443 2.17 -11.00 24.77
C VAL A 443 2.66 -11.58 26.10
N THR A 444 3.67 -12.47 26.07
CA THR A 444 4.13 -13.20 27.25
C THR A 444 4.94 -12.32 28.21
N GLU A 445 5.84 -11.47 27.71
CA GLU A 445 6.64 -10.55 28.54
C GLU A 445 5.78 -9.49 29.22
N VAL A 446 4.74 -9.00 28.55
CA VAL A 446 3.90 -7.92 29.09
C VAL A 446 2.80 -8.45 29.99
N VAL A 447 2.20 -9.62 29.70
CA VAL A 447 1.34 -10.31 30.66
C VAL A 447 2.13 -10.63 31.92
N ALA A 448 3.39 -11.07 31.81
CA ALA A 448 4.27 -11.24 32.96
C ALA A 448 4.47 -9.92 33.72
N PHE A 449 4.75 -8.80 33.04
CA PHE A 449 4.92 -7.49 33.69
C PHE A 449 3.65 -7.00 34.43
N LEU A 450 2.47 -7.13 33.81
CA LEU A 450 1.19 -6.73 34.41
C LEU A 450 0.78 -7.65 35.56
N VAL A 451 1.03 -8.96 35.44
CA VAL A 451 0.81 -9.93 36.51
C VAL A 451 1.76 -9.68 37.68
N ILE A 452 3.05 -9.41 37.42
CA ILE A 452 4.03 -9.05 38.47
C ILE A 452 3.59 -7.79 39.22
N ARG A 453 3.05 -6.78 38.52
CA ARG A 453 2.48 -5.57 39.14
C ARG A 453 1.17 -5.83 39.89
N ARG A 454 0.36 -6.80 39.45
CA ARG A 454 -0.86 -7.24 40.15
C ARG A 454 -0.55 -7.99 41.47
N TYR A 455 0.62 -8.61 41.58
CA TYR A 455 1.02 -9.40 42.75
C TYR A 455 2.11 -8.76 43.63
N SER A 456 2.72 -7.64 43.25
CA SER A 456 3.71 -6.98 44.10
C SER A 456 3.78 -5.46 43.92
N ASN A 457 3.36 -4.72 44.95
CA ASN A 457 3.57 -3.28 45.04
C ASN A 457 5.04 -2.90 45.27
N ASN A 458 5.92 -3.84 45.63
CA ASN A 458 7.30 -3.57 46.03
C ASN A 458 8.38 -4.14 45.09
N LEU A 459 8.02 -4.82 43.99
CA LEU A 459 9.00 -5.47 43.09
C LEU A 459 9.33 -4.66 41.81
N ALA A 460 8.74 -3.48 41.62
CA ALA A 460 9.01 -2.65 40.45
C ALA A 460 10.47 -2.16 40.37
N VAL A 461 11.16 -2.04 41.52
CA VAL A 461 12.55 -1.56 41.61
C VAL A 461 13.55 -2.62 41.15
N ASN A 462 13.29 -3.92 41.40
CA ASN A 462 14.23 -4.98 41.06
C ASN A 462 14.26 -5.34 39.57
N VAL A 463 13.20 -5.04 38.81
CA VAL A 463 13.16 -5.30 37.36
C VAL A 463 14.05 -4.31 36.61
N LEU A 464 14.11 -3.04 37.02
CA LEU A 464 15.04 -2.05 36.46
C LEU A 464 16.51 -2.45 36.67
N ALA A 465 16.84 -3.12 37.78
CA ALA A 465 18.17 -3.68 38.01
C ALA A 465 18.48 -4.90 37.12
N PHE A 466 17.48 -5.75 36.84
CA PHE A 466 17.64 -6.91 35.96
C PHE A 466 17.91 -6.52 34.49
N TYR A 467 17.37 -5.37 34.05
CA TYR A 467 17.62 -4.82 32.71
C TYR A 467 18.98 -4.14 32.52
N SER A 468 19.72 -3.86 33.61
CA SER A 468 21.07 -3.26 33.55
C SER A 468 22.21 -4.31 33.49
N GLY A 469 21.89 -5.60 33.62
CA GLY A 469 22.87 -6.69 33.65
C GLY A 469 23.02 -7.44 32.32
N LYS A 470 24.13 -7.19 31.61
CA LYS A 470 24.55 -7.84 30.35
C LYS A 470 24.34 -9.36 30.32
N VAL A 471 23.79 -9.84 29.19
CA VAL A 471 23.90 -11.21 28.70
C VAL A 471 25.37 -11.66 28.70
N LYS A 472 25.71 -12.65 29.53
CA LYS A 472 26.79 -13.59 29.26
C LYS A 472 26.29 -15.00 29.51
N HIS A 473 26.22 -15.78 28.42
CA HIS A 473 26.07 -17.22 28.43
C HIS A 473 27.19 -17.87 29.26
N ASN A 474 26.85 -18.80 30.16
CA ASN A 474 27.41 -20.16 30.18
C ASN A 474 26.82 -21.05 31.30
N CYS A 475 26.42 -22.26 30.87
CA CYS A 475 26.36 -23.58 31.51
C CYS A 475 26.11 -23.76 33.03
N GLY A 476 25.11 -24.61 33.34
CA GLY A 476 25.10 -25.54 34.48
C GLY A 476 24.08 -25.23 35.60
N PRO A 477 23.40 -26.24 36.20
CA PRO A 477 22.36 -26.00 37.21
C PRO A 477 22.96 -25.88 38.61
N ALA A 478 22.61 -24.83 39.38
CA ALA A 478 22.97 -24.74 40.80
C ALA A 478 21.93 -23.94 41.63
N ARG A 479 21.77 -24.40 42.88
CA ARG A 479 20.78 -24.05 43.93
C ARG A 479 20.85 -22.60 44.45
N PRO A 480 19.84 -22.09 45.20
CA PRO A 480 19.76 -20.68 45.58
C PRO A 480 20.58 -20.36 46.84
N SER A 481 21.29 -19.23 46.83
CA SER A 481 21.87 -18.62 48.04
C SER A 481 21.63 -17.11 48.06
N SER A 482 21.17 -16.61 49.21
CA SER A 482 20.79 -15.23 49.52
C SER A 482 21.92 -14.22 49.33
N TYR A 483 21.65 -13.10 48.66
CA TYR A 483 22.57 -11.96 48.53
C TYR A 483 22.26 -10.91 49.61
N ARG A 484 23.31 -10.44 50.31
CA ARG A 484 23.26 -9.42 51.37
C ARG A 484 23.90 -8.13 50.83
N ILE A 485 23.20 -7.00 50.93
CA ILE A 485 23.56 -5.68 50.37
C ILE A 485 24.80 -5.10 51.08
N GLY A 486 25.75 -4.58 50.29
CA GLY A 486 27.01 -4.01 50.76
C GLY A 486 26.97 -2.49 51.00
N PRO A 487 27.93 -1.94 51.77
CA PRO A 487 27.89 -0.57 52.30
C PRO A 487 28.00 0.57 51.27
N GLN A 488 28.30 0.28 50.00
CA GLN A 488 28.32 1.30 48.95
C GLN A 488 26.93 1.65 48.39
N GLU A 489 25.93 0.75 48.51
CA GLU A 489 24.56 1.01 48.04
C GLU A 489 23.76 1.89 49.00
N VAL A 490 24.21 2.01 50.26
CA VAL A 490 23.58 2.86 51.29
C VAL A 490 23.81 4.35 51.04
N TYR A 491 24.90 4.72 50.36
CA TYR A 491 25.22 6.13 50.09
C TYR A 491 24.41 6.73 48.93
N LEU A 492 24.01 5.92 47.95
CA LEU A 492 23.18 6.37 46.83
C LEU A 492 21.72 6.62 47.23
N LEU A 493 21.22 5.90 48.24
CA LEU A 493 19.86 6.07 48.76
C LEU A 493 19.66 7.38 49.56
N LYS A 494 20.72 7.91 50.18
CA LYS A 494 20.65 9.17 50.95
C LYS A 494 20.67 10.43 50.06
N ALA A 495 21.20 10.35 48.84
CA ALA A 495 21.26 11.49 47.91
C ALA A 495 19.94 11.74 47.16
N SER A 496 19.05 10.75 47.12
CA SER A 496 17.77 10.81 46.39
C SER A 496 16.55 11.14 47.25
N GLY A 497 16.73 11.56 48.51
CA GLY A 497 15.63 11.99 49.38
C GLY A 497 14.56 10.92 49.64
N LEU A 498 14.91 9.63 49.57
CA LEU A 498 14.03 8.50 49.85
C LEU A 498 14.50 7.77 51.12
N MET A 499 14.48 8.53 52.21
CA MET A 499 14.09 8.05 53.55
C MET A 499 13.12 9.05 54.14
#